data_AF-A0A497J0J2-F1
#
_entry.id   AF-A0A497J0J2-F1
#
_cell.length_a   1.000
_cell.length_b   1.000
_cell.length_c   1.000
_cell.angle_alpha   90.00
_cell.angle_beta   90.00
_cell.angle_gamma   90.00
#
_symmetry.space_group_name_H-M   'P 1'
#
loop_
_entity.id
_entity.type
_entity.pdbx_description
1 polymer ?
#
loop_
_entity_poly.entity_id
_entity_poly.type
_entity_poly.pdbx_seq_one_letter_code
_entity_poly.pdbx_strand_id
1 'polypeptide(L)'
;MVEMPEEARRLIHEKLEKEDLDFDGCHFPSINMGGLKFRRAATFRKATFHGGTSFAGSTFFKGASFSRAKFLGPVSFTRVKFSGRATFSKAEFEDKALFSGAKFRGLCSQMLLLKGKTVFSGTIFEEEAIFADAFLLGTTSFSQSKLARANFKFIITFLGIE
;
A
#
# COMPACT_ATOMS: atom_id res chain seq x y z
N MET A 1 2.31 -13.73 19.62
CA MET A 1 1.28 -12.77 19.19
C MET A 1 0.18 -12.85 20.23
N VAL A 2 -0.16 -11.75 20.91
CA VAL A 2 -1.33 -11.71 21.80
C VAL A 2 -2.56 -11.66 20.90
N GLU A 3 -3.47 -12.60 21.04
CA GLU A 3 -4.75 -12.57 20.31
C GLU A 3 -5.57 -11.37 20.78
N MET A 4 -6.13 -10.64 19.82
CA MET A 4 -6.93 -9.46 20.10
C MET A 4 -8.28 -9.89 20.69
N PRO A 5 -8.75 -9.26 21.79
CA PRO A 5 -10.04 -9.62 22.40
C PRO A 5 -11.19 -9.57 21.40
N GLU A 6 -12.12 -10.53 21.47
CA GLU A 6 -13.27 -10.63 20.53
C GLU A 6 -14.11 -9.34 20.48
N GLU A 7 -14.24 -8.64 21.61
CA GLU A 7 -14.96 -7.36 21.68
C GLU A 7 -14.23 -6.26 20.91
N ALA A 8 -12.91 -6.16 21.04
CA ALA A 8 -12.10 -5.25 20.24
C ALA A 8 -12.18 -5.60 18.75
N ARG A 9 -12.20 -6.89 18.41
CA ARG A 9 -12.38 -7.37 17.03
C ARG A 9 -13.72 -6.96 16.45
N ARG A 10 -14.80 -7.12 17.22
CA ARG A 10 -16.15 -6.71 16.83
C ARG A 10 -16.24 -5.20 16.59
N LEU A 11 -15.71 -4.39 17.51
CA LEU A 11 -15.72 -2.93 17.38
C LEU A 11 -14.92 -2.46 16.16
N ILE A 12 -13.75 -3.07 15.90
CA ILE A 12 -12.95 -2.79 14.71
C ILE A 12 -13.74 -3.12 13.44
N HIS A 13 -14.39 -4.28 13.37
CA HIS A 13 -15.21 -4.65 12.22
C HIS A 13 -16.36 -3.67 12.00
N GLU A 14 -17.08 -3.28 13.06
CA GLU A 14 -18.17 -2.32 12.96
C GLU A 14 -17.69 -0.96 12.42
N LYS A 15 -16.58 -0.44 12.96
CA LYS A 15 -16.00 0.82 12.48
C LYS A 15 -15.55 0.74 11.04
N LEU A 16 -14.88 -0.33 10.63
CA LEU A 16 -14.46 -0.58 9.25
C LEU A 16 -15.62 -0.58 8.24
N GLU A 17 -16.83 -0.94 8.70
CA GLU A 17 -18.01 -0.98 7.86
C GLU A 17 -18.74 0.37 7.73
N LYS A 18 -18.75 1.16 8.81
CA LYS A 18 -19.66 2.31 8.95
C LYS A 18 -18.96 3.67 8.82
N GLU A 19 -17.70 3.76 9.23
CA GLU A 19 -17.01 5.04 9.43
C GLU A 19 -15.81 5.19 8.50
N ASP A 20 -15.57 6.42 8.04
CA ASP A 20 -14.26 6.76 7.46
C ASP A 20 -13.21 6.65 8.57
N LEU A 21 -12.07 6.04 8.26
CA LEU A 21 -11.00 5.81 9.22
C LEU A 21 -9.85 6.78 8.98
N ASP A 22 -9.47 7.49 10.04
CA ASP A 22 -8.33 8.40 10.03
C ASP A 22 -7.22 7.88 10.94
N PHE A 23 -6.10 7.54 10.31
CA PHE A 23 -4.85 7.15 10.96
C PHE A 23 -3.70 8.06 10.54
N ASP A 24 -4.01 9.30 10.15
CA ASP A 24 -3.02 10.26 9.76
C ASP A 24 -2.04 10.56 10.90
N GLY A 25 -0.74 10.55 10.58
CA GLY A 25 0.32 10.80 11.56
C GLY A 25 0.48 9.71 12.63
N CYS A 26 -0.32 8.64 12.60
CA CYS A 26 -0.20 7.57 13.57
C CYS A 26 1.14 6.81 13.44
N HIS A 27 1.62 6.31 14.56
CA HIS A 27 2.77 5.42 14.62
C HIS A 27 2.31 4.00 14.94
N PHE A 28 2.70 3.06 14.09
CA PHE A 28 2.41 1.65 14.26
C PHE A 28 3.71 0.91 14.54
N PRO A 29 3.79 0.06 15.59
CA PRO A 29 4.89 -0.87 15.77
C PRO A 29 4.76 -1.97 14.69
N SER A 30 4.46 -3.20 15.06
CA SER A 30 4.02 -4.23 14.10
C SER A 30 2.49 -4.29 14.12
N ILE A 31 1.85 -4.33 12.95
CA ILE A 31 0.39 -4.40 12.86
C ILE A 31 -0.09 -5.31 11.73
N ASN A 32 -1.11 -6.12 12.02
CA ASN A 32 -1.75 -6.97 11.03
C ASN A 32 -3.18 -6.45 10.73
N MET A 33 -3.34 -5.91 9.53
CA MET A 33 -4.60 -5.47 8.93
C MET A 33 -5.00 -6.37 7.73
N GLY A 34 -4.46 -7.59 7.67
CA GLY A 34 -4.74 -8.56 6.62
C GLY A 34 -6.19 -9.03 6.62
N GLY A 35 -6.75 -9.26 5.44
CA GLY A 35 -8.13 -9.74 5.26
C GLY A 35 -9.24 -8.76 5.65
N LEU A 36 -8.90 -7.56 6.14
CA LEU A 36 -9.90 -6.56 6.54
C LEU A 36 -10.63 -5.96 5.32
N LYS A 37 -11.87 -5.53 5.55
CA LYS A 37 -12.75 -4.90 4.55
C LYS A 37 -13.01 -3.45 4.95
N PHE A 38 -12.24 -2.52 4.38
CA PHE A 38 -12.43 -1.08 4.58
C PHE A 38 -13.56 -0.61 3.66
N ARG A 39 -14.80 -0.56 4.16
CA ARG A 39 -15.99 -0.23 3.36
C ARG A 39 -16.17 1.27 3.10
N ARG A 40 -15.46 2.07 3.88
CA ARG A 40 -15.41 3.53 3.84
C ARG A 40 -13.99 3.99 3.48
N ALA A 41 -13.75 5.30 3.42
CA ALA A 41 -12.42 5.81 3.14
C ALA A 41 -11.48 5.49 4.31
N ALA A 42 -10.20 5.23 4.02
CA ALA A 42 -9.19 4.98 5.04
C ALA A 42 -7.93 5.78 4.74
N THR A 43 -7.47 6.58 5.70
CA THR A 43 -6.31 7.46 5.55
C THR A 43 -5.22 7.09 6.53
N PHE A 44 -3.99 7.06 6.03
CA PHE A 44 -2.74 6.75 6.74
C PHE A 44 -1.70 7.80 6.34
N ARG A 45 -2.11 9.04 6.10
CA ARG A 45 -1.21 10.07 5.56
C ARG A 45 -0.19 10.44 6.63
N LYS A 46 1.09 10.50 6.26
CA LYS A 46 2.19 10.74 7.21
C LYS A 46 2.30 9.70 8.34
N ALA A 47 1.58 8.57 8.26
CA ALA A 47 1.71 7.50 9.25
C ALA A 47 3.10 6.85 9.13
N THR A 48 3.62 6.36 10.26
CA THR A 48 4.90 5.65 10.32
C THR A 48 4.70 4.23 10.80
N PHE A 49 5.10 3.26 9.99
CA PHE A 49 5.07 1.84 10.31
C PHE A 49 6.48 1.38 10.65
N HIS A 50 6.77 1.24 11.95
CA HIS A 50 8.10 0.92 12.46
C HIS A 50 8.48 -0.54 12.28
N GLY A 51 7.51 -1.45 12.39
CA GLY A 51 7.69 -2.89 12.34
C GLY A 51 6.96 -3.56 11.18
N GLY A 52 6.93 -4.89 11.22
CA GLY A 52 6.28 -5.71 10.21
C GLY A 52 4.79 -5.39 10.10
N THR A 53 4.36 -4.99 8.91
CA THR A 53 2.98 -4.56 8.63
C THR A 53 2.35 -5.41 7.54
N SER A 54 1.10 -5.82 7.73
CA SER A 54 0.37 -6.60 6.72
C SER A 54 -0.99 -5.99 6.40
N PHE A 55 -1.23 -5.74 5.13
CA PHE A 55 -2.54 -5.49 4.52
C PHE A 55 -2.95 -6.65 3.60
N ALA A 56 -2.27 -7.80 3.71
CA ALA A 56 -2.41 -8.90 2.77
C ALA A 56 -3.87 -9.40 2.67
N GLY A 57 -4.38 -9.54 1.45
CA GLY A 57 -5.76 -9.97 1.19
C GLY A 57 -6.86 -9.00 1.64
N SER A 58 -6.52 -7.81 2.16
CA SER A 58 -7.52 -6.81 2.53
C SER A 58 -8.17 -6.18 1.30
N THR A 59 -9.34 -5.56 1.48
CA THR A 59 -10.05 -4.84 0.43
C THR A 59 -10.42 -3.44 0.89
N PHE A 60 -10.00 -2.44 0.11
CA PHE A 60 -10.43 -1.05 0.24
C PHE A 60 -11.50 -0.77 -0.81
N PHE A 61 -12.75 -0.62 -0.37
CA PHE A 61 -13.89 -0.41 -1.27
C PHE A 61 -13.99 1.03 -1.76
N LYS A 62 -13.50 1.99 -0.97
CA LYS A 62 -13.43 3.41 -1.29
C LYS A 62 -11.96 3.85 -1.39
N GLY A 63 -11.71 5.16 -1.38
CA GLY A 63 -10.36 5.69 -1.48
C GLY A 63 -9.49 5.31 -0.28
N ALA A 64 -8.23 4.97 -0.55
CA ALA A 64 -7.21 4.71 0.47
C ALA A 64 -5.99 5.62 0.24
N SER A 65 -5.55 6.32 1.28
CA SER A 65 -4.42 7.25 1.16
C SER A 65 -3.31 6.90 2.13
N PHE A 66 -2.13 6.59 1.58
CA PHE A 66 -0.86 6.40 2.26
C PHE A 66 0.12 7.52 1.91
N SER A 67 -0.40 8.70 1.55
CA SER A 67 0.45 9.82 1.11
C SER A 67 1.44 10.22 2.20
N ARG A 68 2.72 10.31 1.86
CA ARG A 68 3.81 10.61 2.81
C ARG A 68 3.96 9.61 3.96
N ALA A 69 3.35 8.42 3.88
CA ALA A 69 3.55 7.37 4.86
C ALA A 69 4.98 6.82 4.76
N LYS A 70 5.56 6.41 5.90
CA LYS A 70 6.88 5.78 5.98
C LYS A 70 6.74 4.34 6.46
N PHE A 71 7.20 3.39 5.66
CA PHE A 71 7.31 1.98 6.02
C PHE A 71 8.78 1.67 6.32
N LEU A 72 9.13 1.68 7.61
CA LEU A 72 10.49 1.43 8.09
C LEU A 72 10.79 -0.07 8.17
N GLY A 73 9.77 -0.88 8.50
CA GLY A 73 9.83 -2.34 8.46
C GLY A 73 9.21 -2.93 7.20
N PRO A 74 9.28 -4.27 7.04
CA PRO A 74 8.71 -4.95 5.87
C PRO A 74 7.19 -4.83 5.85
N VAL A 75 6.63 -4.61 4.66
CA VAL A 75 5.19 -4.46 4.46
C VAL A 75 4.65 -5.37 3.36
N SER A 76 3.51 -6.01 3.62
CA SER A 76 2.80 -6.85 2.66
C SER A 76 1.45 -6.29 2.27
N PHE A 77 1.32 -5.93 1.01
CA PHE A 77 0.09 -5.66 0.26
C PHE A 77 -0.27 -6.84 -0.67
N THR A 78 0.25 -8.03 -0.39
CA THR A 78 0.02 -9.22 -1.24
C THR A 78 -1.47 -9.49 -1.40
N ARG A 79 -1.95 -9.61 -2.64
CA ARG A 79 -3.37 -9.83 -2.98
C ARG A 79 -4.33 -8.78 -2.40
N VAL A 80 -3.86 -7.58 -2.05
CA VAL A 80 -4.74 -6.48 -1.65
C VAL A 80 -5.58 -6.03 -2.83
N LYS A 81 -6.83 -5.61 -2.57
CA LYS A 81 -7.70 -5.02 -3.58
C LYS A 81 -8.07 -3.59 -3.22
N PHE A 82 -7.57 -2.62 -4.00
CA PHE A 82 -8.02 -1.23 -3.96
C PHE A 82 -9.09 -1.03 -5.03
N SER A 83 -10.36 -1.14 -4.62
CA SER A 83 -11.52 -0.93 -5.52
C SER A 83 -11.85 0.56 -5.70
N GLY A 84 -11.40 1.41 -4.78
CA GLY A 84 -11.30 2.87 -4.99
C GLY A 84 -9.88 3.28 -5.38
N ARG A 85 -9.66 4.59 -5.55
CA ARG A 85 -8.33 5.13 -5.84
C ARG A 85 -7.39 4.93 -4.64
N ALA A 86 -6.21 4.38 -4.90
CA ALA A 86 -5.12 4.28 -3.93
C ALA A 86 -4.10 5.39 -4.17
N THR A 87 -3.62 6.03 -3.10
CA THR A 87 -2.59 7.06 -3.19
C THR A 87 -1.39 6.69 -2.32
N PHE A 88 -0.21 6.60 -2.93
CA PHE A 88 1.09 6.40 -2.30
C PHE A 88 2.07 7.55 -2.62
N SER A 89 1.55 8.71 -3.03
CA SER A 89 2.40 9.85 -3.38
C SER A 89 3.31 10.25 -2.21
N LYS A 90 4.61 10.38 -2.48
CA LYS A 90 5.65 10.67 -1.49
C LYS A 90 5.76 9.64 -0.37
N ALA A 91 5.18 8.44 -0.52
CA ALA A 91 5.39 7.36 0.43
C ALA A 91 6.82 6.82 0.32
N GLU A 92 7.37 6.35 1.43
CA GLU A 92 8.73 5.84 1.53
C GLU A 92 8.71 4.40 2.04
N PHE A 93 9.41 3.50 1.35
CA PHE A 93 9.57 2.10 1.72
C PHE A 93 11.06 1.82 1.94
N GLU A 94 11.48 1.79 3.20
CA GLU A 94 12.88 1.58 3.59
C GLU A 94 13.30 0.11 3.40
N ASP A 95 12.39 -0.81 3.70
CA ASP A 95 12.59 -2.25 3.63
C ASP A 95 11.66 -2.88 2.56
N LYS A 96 11.53 -4.20 2.59
CA LYS A 96 10.80 -5.01 1.62
C LYS A 96 9.32 -4.63 1.54
N ALA A 97 8.86 -4.34 0.34
CA ALA A 97 7.46 -4.02 0.03
C ALA A 97 6.88 -5.02 -0.98
N LEU A 98 5.89 -5.80 -0.56
CA LEU A 98 5.28 -6.85 -1.39
C LEU A 98 3.90 -6.43 -1.88
N PHE A 99 3.74 -6.24 -3.18
CA PHE A 99 2.46 -6.00 -3.86
C PHE A 99 2.05 -7.16 -4.75
N SER A 100 2.64 -8.35 -4.58
CA SER A 100 2.38 -9.49 -5.46
C SER A 100 0.88 -9.83 -5.56
N GLY A 101 0.37 -9.91 -6.79
CA GLY A 101 -1.05 -10.16 -7.06
C GLY A 101 -2.01 -9.08 -6.55
N ALA A 102 -1.52 -7.90 -6.19
CA ALA A 102 -2.37 -6.78 -5.81
C ALA A 102 -3.22 -6.32 -7.00
N LYS A 103 -4.34 -5.67 -6.69
CA LYS A 103 -5.24 -5.11 -7.69
C LYS A 103 -5.55 -3.67 -7.36
N PHE A 104 -5.19 -2.77 -8.26
CA PHE A 104 -5.45 -1.34 -8.16
C PHE A 104 -6.48 -0.95 -9.21
N ARG A 105 -7.61 -0.39 -8.79
CA ARG A 105 -8.51 0.29 -9.71
C ARG A 105 -7.80 1.49 -10.33
N GLY A 106 -7.29 2.40 -9.49
CA GLY A 106 -6.41 3.49 -9.91
C GLY A 106 -5.35 3.77 -8.86
N LEU A 107 -4.15 4.13 -9.30
CA LEU A 107 -2.98 4.37 -8.45
C LEU A 107 -2.35 5.72 -8.75
N CYS A 108 -2.14 6.53 -7.69
CA CYS A 108 -1.27 7.69 -7.75
C CYS A 108 -0.09 7.50 -6.78
N SER A 109 1.12 7.37 -7.32
CA SER A 109 2.36 7.15 -6.57
C SER A 109 3.46 8.11 -7.03
N GLN A 110 3.10 9.38 -7.23
CA GLN A 110 4.07 10.41 -7.60
C GLN A 110 5.12 10.60 -6.50
N MET A 111 6.40 10.73 -6.86
CA MET A 111 7.52 10.88 -5.92
C MET A 111 7.61 9.73 -4.90
N LEU A 112 7.17 8.52 -5.28
CA LEU A 112 7.33 7.32 -4.47
C LEU A 112 8.82 6.99 -4.27
N LEU A 113 9.24 6.64 -3.05
CA LEU A 113 10.61 6.25 -2.76
C LEU A 113 10.67 4.79 -2.34
N LEU A 114 11.31 3.96 -3.15
CA LEU A 114 11.51 2.52 -2.92
C LEU A 114 13.00 2.24 -2.68
N LYS A 115 13.39 2.12 -1.41
CA LYS A 115 14.77 1.81 -1.01
C LYS A 115 15.02 0.31 -0.86
N GLY A 116 14.04 -0.41 -0.32
CA GLY A 116 14.08 -1.86 -0.19
C GLY A 116 13.63 -2.59 -1.45
N LYS A 117 13.75 -3.93 -1.41
CA LYS A 117 13.23 -4.80 -2.48
C LYS A 117 11.72 -4.66 -2.60
N THR A 118 11.24 -4.27 -3.79
CA THR A 118 9.82 -4.08 -4.07
C THR A 118 9.33 -5.05 -5.15
N VAL A 119 8.21 -5.72 -4.90
CA VAL A 119 7.69 -6.76 -5.80
C VAL A 119 6.25 -6.45 -6.19
N PHE A 120 6.04 -6.08 -7.44
CA PHE A 120 4.74 -5.89 -8.08
C PHE A 120 4.32 -7.10 -8.93
N SER A 121 4.94 -8.27 -8.77
CA SER A 121 4.69 -9.41 -9.64
C SER A 121 3.21 -9.82 -9.69
N GLY A 122 2.66 -9.95 -10.90
CA GLY A 122 1.24 -10.28 -11.09
C GLY A 122 0.25 -9.20 -10.65
N THR A 123 0.71 -7.98 -10.36
CA THR A 123 -0.18 -6.86 -10.01
C THR A 123 -1.03 -6.45 -11.21
N ILE A 124 -2.29 -6.11 -10.97
CA ILE A 124 -3.20 -5.59 -12.00
C ILE A 124 -3.52 -4.14 -11.70
N PHE A 125 -3.24 -3.26 -12.65
CA PHE A 125 -3.66 -1.86 -12.65
C PHE A 125 -4.78 -1.70 -13.69
N GLU A 126 -6.03 -1.52 -13.23
CA GLU A 126 -7.23 -1.53 -14.10
C GLU A 126 -7.44 -0.20 -14.84
N GLU A 127 -7.23 0.91 -14.15
CA GLU A 127 -7.26 2.27 -14.70
C GLU A 127 -5.85 2.86 -14.66
N GLU A 128 -5.74 4.18 -14.47
CA GLU A 128 -4.47 4.88 -14.49
C GLU A 128 -3.58 4.55 -13.28
N ALA A 129 -2.31 4.24 -13.54
CA ALA A 129 -1.26 4.08 -12.54
C ALA A 129 -0.11 5.08 -12.78
N ILE A 130 0.09 6.01 -11.86
CA ILE A 130 1.07 7.10 -11.97
C ILE A 130 2.29 6.80 -11.12
N PHE A 131 3.47 6.68 -11.75
CA PHE A 131 4.77 6.52 -11.09
C PHE A 131 5.73 7.69 -11.37
N ALA A 132 5.20 8.86 -11.73
CA ALA A 132 6.00 10.05 -12.03
C ALA A 132 6.96 10.39 -10.87
N ASP A 133 8.21 10.71 -11.20
CA ASP A 133 9.26 11.08 -10.24
C ASP A 133 9.54 10.00 -9.16
N ALA A 134 9.19 8.73 -9.40
CA ALA A 134 9.47 7.66 -8.44
C ALA A 134 10.97 7.31 -8.41
N PHE A 135 11.52 7.23 -7.21
CA PHE A 135 12.91 6.89 -6.94
C PHE A 135 13.02 5.41 -6.55
N LEU A 136 13.67 4.61 -7.40
CA LEU A 136 13.88 3.17 -7.20
C LEU A 136 15.35 2.94 -6.83
N LEU A 137 15.67 3.00 -5.53
CA LEU A 137 17.02 2.78 -5.03
C LEU A 137 17.28 1.29 -4.74
N GLY A 138 16.22 0.53 -4.46
CA GLY A 138 16.26 -0.93 -4.33
C GLY A 138 15.79 -1.67 -5.58
N THR A 139 15.93 -3.00 -5.56
CA THR A 139 15.44 -3.86 -6.65
C THR A 139 13.91 -3.80 -6.75
N THR A 140 13.38 -3.54 -7.95
CA THR A 140 11.94 -3.45 -8.17
C THR A 140 11.53 -4.32 -9.35
N SER A 141 10.66 -5.31 -9.12
CA SER A 141 10.17 -6.20 -10.17
C SER A 141 8.70 -6.00 -10.46
N PHE A 142 8.35 -5.89 -11.75
CA PHE A 142 6.99 -5.79 -12.26
C PHE A 142 6.59 -7.05 -13.06
N SER A 143 7.29 -8.17 -12.87
CA SER A 143 7.10 -9.39 -13.67
C SER A 143 5.63 -9.84 -13.70
N GLN A 144 5.12 -10.17 -14.90
CA GLN A 144 3.72 -10.61 -15.10
C GLN A 144 2.65 -9.60 -14.64
N SER A 145 3.01 -8.34 -14.36
CA SER A 145 2.01 -7.30 -14.03
C SER A 145 1.27 -6.84 -15.28
N LYS A 146 0.00 -6.45 -15.10
CA LYS A 146 -0.85 -5.89 -16.16
C LYS A 146 -1.02 -4.40 -15.94
N LEU A 147 -0.54 -3.61 -16.90
CA LEU A 147 -0.60 -2.16 -16.89
C LEU A 147 -1.61 -1.71 -17.94
N ALA A 148 -2.88 -1.50 -17.57
CA ALA A 148 -3.89 -1.04 -18.54
C ALA A 148 -3.56 0.38 -19.03
N ARG A 149 -3.18 1.28 -18.12
CA ARG A 149 -2.71 2.65 -18.39
C ARG A 149 -1.68 3.07 -17.36
N ALA A 150 -0.43 2.65 -17.52
CA ALA A 150 0.66 3.11 -16.65
C ALA A 150 1.40 4.29 -17.25
N ASN A 151 1.53 5.37 -16.49
CA ASN A 151 2.26 6.56 -16.86
C ASN A 151 3.54 6.66 -16.02
N PHE A 152 4.66 6.33 -16.66
CA PHE A 152 6.02 6.47 -16.11
C PHE A 152 6.67 7.78 -16.57
N LYS A 153 5.91 8.88 -16.69
CA LYS A 153 6.42 10.17 -17.20
C LYS A 153 7.67 10.62 -16.42
N PHE A 154 8.81 10.62 -17.12
CA PHE A 154 10.11 11.22 -16.82
C PHE A 154 10.84 10.77 -15.52
N ILE A 155 12.07 10.29 -15.76
CA ILE A 155 13.17 9.89 -14.86
C ILE A 155 12.78 8.92 -13.73
N ILE A 156 12.63 7.66 -14.10
CA ILE A 156 13.00 6.57 -13.20
C ILE A 156 14.53 6.51 -13.18
N THR A 157 15.17 6.87 -12.08
CA THR A 157 16.60 6.56 -11.91
C THR A 157 16.73 5.07 -11.63
N PHE A 158 17.03 4.28 -12.66
CA PHE A 158 17.25 2.84 -12.53
C PHE A 158 18.64 2.59 -11.96
N LEU A 159 18.71 1.98 -10.76
CA LEU A 159 19.95 1.37 -10.25
C LEU A 159 19.86 -0.17 -10.15
N GLY A 160 18.78 -0.82 -10.58
CA GLY A 160 18.71 -2.29 -10.57
C GLY A 160 17.32 -2.89 -10.82
N ILE A 161 16.85 -2.85 -12.07
CA ILE A 161 15.70 -3.68 -12.48
C ILE A 161 16.20 -4.96 -13.12
N GLU A 162 15.69 -6.09 -12.63
CA GLU A 162 15.77 -7.43 -13.22
C GLU A 162 14.35 -7.98 -13.45
#